data_AF-A0A645J8J0-F1
#
_entry.id   AF-A0A645J8J0-F1
#
_cell.length_a   1.000
_cell.length_b   1.000
_cell.length_c   1.000
_cell.angle_alpha   90.00
_cell.angle_beta   90.00
_cell.angle_gamma   90.00
#
_symmetry.space_group_name_H-M   'P 1'
#
loop_
_entity.id
_entity.type
_entity.pdbx_description
1 polymer ?
#
loop_
_entity_poly.entity_id
_entity_poly.type
_entity_poly.pdbx_seq_one_letter_code
_entity_poly.pdbx_strand_id
1 'polypeptide(L)' 'MRAVKQNGAIGLLMMDADRFKQINDTYGHTVGDRVLQAIAGTARKQLREGDCELC' A
#
# COMPACT_ATOMS: atom_id res chain seq x y z
N MET A 1 -6.19 33.32 13.67
CA MET A 1 -6.22 31.88 13.33
C MET A 1 -4.80 31.35 13.51
N ARG A 2 -4.51 30.54 14.53
CA ARG A 2 -3.16 29.97 14.78
C ARG A 2 -3.09 28.61 14.08
N ALA A 3 -2.14 28.43 13.16
CA ALA A 3 -1.84 27.12 12.61
C ALA A 3 -1.18 26.27 13.70
N VAL A 4 -1.85 25.19 14.12
CA VAL A 4 -1.30 24.21 15.05
C VAL A 4 -0.38 23.30 14.25
N LYS A 5 0.94 23.39 14.47
CA LYS A 5 1.91 22.45 13.90
C LYS A 5 1.74 21.11 14.63
N GLN A 6 1.17 20.11 13.98
CA GLN A 6 1.17 18.75 14.52
C GLN A 6 2.60 18.20 14.41
N ASN A 7 3.22 17.95 15.56
CA ASN A 7 4.57 17.42 15.67
C ASN A 7 4.51 15.88 15.51
N GLY A 8 4.14 15.41 14.33
CA GLY A 8 4.07 13.99 13.99
C GLY A 8 5.36 13.52 13.33
N ALA A 9 5.91 12.38 13.77
CA ALA A 9 6.98 11.71 13.04
C ALA A 9 6.41 11.09 11.76
N ILE A 10 7.03 11.36 10.62
CA ILE A 10 6.65 10.75 9.34
C ILE A 10 7.47 9.47 9.17
N GLY A 11 6.79 8.36 8.91
CA GLY A 11 7.41 7.08 8.55
C GLY A 11 7.20 6.77 7.06
N LEU A 12 8.19 6.13 6.43
CA LEU A 12 8.06 5.58 5.08
C LEU A 12 8.04 4.06 5.15
N LEU A 13 7.02 3.45 4.54
CA LEU A 13 6.91 2.00 4.38
C LEU A 13 7.13 1.63 2.91
N MET A 14 8.16 0.85 2.64
CA MET A 14 8.43 0.29 1.31
C MET A 14 8.17 -1.21 1.36
N MET A 15 7.31 -1.71 0.48
CA MET A 15 6.94 -3.12 0.38
C MET A 15 7.18 -3.61 -1.04
N ASP A 16 7.72 -4.82 -1.17
CA ASP A 16 7.90 -5.52 -2.44
C ASP A 16 7.12 -6.84 -2.42
N ALA A 17 6.55 -7.21 -3.56
CA ALA A 17 5.79 -8.45 -3.69
C ALA A 17 6.72 -9.58 -4.17
N ASP A 18 7.09 -10.46 -3.25
CA ASP A 18 8.02 -11.56 -3.53
C ASP A 18 7.55 -12.41 -4.71
N ARG A 19 8.45 -12.61 -5.69
CA ARG A 19 8.23 -13.46 -6.88
C ARG A 19 7.00 -13.06 -7.70
N PHE A 20 6.57 -11.80 -7.65
CA PHE A 20 5.39 -11.34 -8.39
C PHE A 20 5.45 -11.63 -9.90
N LYS A 21 6.65 -11.57 -10.50
CA LYS A 21 6.87 -11.96 -11.90
C LYS A 21 6.47 -13.42 -12.17
N GLN A 22 6.77 -14.35 -11.26
CA GLN A 22 6.41 -15.76 -11.41
C GLN A 22 4.89 -15.97 -11.42
N ILE A 23 4.16 -15.18 -10.63
CA ILE A 23 2.68 -15.18 -10.64
C ILE A 23 2.18 -14.69 -12.00
N ASN A 24 2.71 -13.57 -12.51
CA ASN A 24 2.36 -13.05 -13.83
C ASN A 24 2.64 -14.04 -14.95
N ASP A 25 3.80 -14.68 -14.92
CA ASP A 25 4.23 -15.62 -15.96
C ASP A 25 3.41 -16.94 -15.89
N THR A 26 2.92 -17.33 -14.71
CA THR A 26 2.15 -18.59 -14.51
C THR A 26 0.64 -18.40 -14.74
N TYR A 27 0.08 -17.27 -14.30
CA TYR A 27 -1.37 -17.05 -14.25
C TYR A 27 -1.85 -15.88 -15.11
N GLY A 28 -0.93 -15.16 -15.75
CA GLY A 28 -1.23 -13.99 -16.57
C GLY A 28 -1.38 -12.69 -15.75
N HIS A 29 -1.19 -11.56 -16.44
CA HIS A 29 -1.15 -10.24 -15.80
C HIS A 29 -2.46 -9.88 -15.10
N THR A 30 -3.62 -10.31 -15.62
CA THR A 30 -4.91 -10.04 -14.96
C THR A 30 -4.99 -10.65 -13.56
N VAL A 31 -4.36 -11.82 -13.34
CA VAL A 31 -4.27 -12.42 -12.01
C VAL A 31 -3.28 -11.65 -11.14
N GLY A 32 -2.15 -11.23 -11.72
CA GLY A 32 -1.21 -10.32 -11.06
C GLY A 32 -1.85 -9.05 -10.54
N ASP A 33 -2.67 -8.38 -11.35
CA ASP A 33 -3.37 -7.15 -10.97
C ASP A 33 -4.29 -7.39 -9.77
N ARG A 34 -5.00 -8.52 -9.75
CA ARG A 34 -5.85 -8.92 -8.62
C ARG A 34 -5.02 -9.16 -7.35
N VAL A 35 -3.84 -9.76 -7.48
CA VAL A 35 -2.91 -9.96 -6.36
C VAL A 35 -2.43 -8.61 -5.82
N LEU A 36 -2.03 -7.66 -6.67
CA LEU A 36 -1.64 -6.32 -6.24
C LEU A 36 -2.78 -5.58 -5.54
N GLN A 37 -4.00 -5.67 -6.07
CA GLN A 37 -5.20 -5.10 -5.45
C GLN A 37 -5.46 -5.71 -4.05
N ALA A 38 -5.27 -7.02 -3.90
CA ALA A 38 -5.41 -7.70 -2.61
C ALA A 38 -4.33 -7.28 -1.60
N ILE A 39 -3.07 -7.14 -2.05
CA ILE A 39 -1.96 -6.64 -1.22
C ILE A 39 -2.27 -5.21 -0.76
N ALA A 40 -2.61 -4.30 -1.69
CA ALA A 40 -2.95 -2.92 -1.37
C ALA A 40 -4.17 -2.82 -0.44
N GLY A 41 -5.19 -3.65 -0.68
CA GLY A 41 -6.36 -3.73 0.18
C GLY A 41 -6.03 -4.22 1.59
N THR A 42 -5.11 -5.17 1.73
CA THR A 42 -4.65 -5.67 3.03
C THR A 42 -3.82 -4.61 3.75
N ALA A 43 -2.88 -3.96 3.05
CA ALA A 43 -2.08 -2.88 3.61
C ALA A 43 -2.97 -1.74 4.15
N ARG A 44 -3.96 -1.28 3.36
CA ARG A 44 -4.91 -0.25 3.78
C ARG A 44 -5.72 -0.63 5.01
N LYS A 45 -6.07 -1.91 5.19
CA LYS A 45 -6.80 -2.38 6.40
C LYS A 45 -5.94 -2.38 7.65
N GLN A 46 -4.62 -2.47 7.52
CA GLN A 46 -3.68 -2.48 8.64
C GLN A 46 -3.19 -1.07 9.00
N LEU A 47 -3.26 -0.13 8.06
CA LEU A 47 -3.02 1.28 8.29
C LEU A 47 -4.23 1.92 8.97
N ARG A 48 -3.99 2.82 9.93
CA ARG A 48 -5.05 3.57 10.60
C ARG A 48 -5.57 4.66 9.65
N GLU A 49 -6.83 5.07 9.83
CA GLU A 49 -7.34 6.28 9.17
C GLU A 49 -6.43 7.47 9.53
N GLY A 50 -5.84 8.10 8.51
CA GLY A 50 -4.87 9.19 8.66
C GLY A 50 -3.39 8.81 8.47
N ASP A 51 -3.04 7.52 8.40
CA ASP A 51 -1.64 7.10 8.15
C ASP A 51 -1.22 7.30 6.67
N CYS A 52 -2.18 7.26 5.76
CA CYS A 52 -2.01 7.51 4.33
C CYS A 52 -3.30 8.12 3.77
N GLU A 53 -3.41 9.45 3.75
CA GLU A 53 -4.39 10.13 2.91
C GLU A 53 -3.86 10.17 1.46
N LEU A 54 -4.24 9.18 0.65
CA LEU A 54 -4.17 9.32 -0.80
C LEU A 54 -5.43 10.05 -1.28
N CYS A 55 -5.29 11.36 -1.45
CA CYS A 55 -6.21 12.19 -2.23
C CYS A 55 -6.05 11.90 -3.73
#